data_AF-A0A5Q2VXG9-F1
#
_entry.id   AF-A0A5Q2VXG9-F1
#
_cell.length_a   1.000
_cell.length_b   1.000
_cell.length_c   1.000
_cell.angle_alpha   90.00
_cell.angle_beta   90.00
_cell.angle_gamma   90.00
#
_symmetry.space_group_name_H-M   'P 1'
#
loop_
_entity.id
_entity.type
_entity.pdbx_description
1 polymer ?
#
loop_
_entity_poly.entity_id
_entity_poly.type
_entity_poly.pdbx_seq_one_letter_code
_entity_poly.pdbx_strand_id
1 'polypeptide(L)'
;MSNELQRWAEQRPALVPSRAEREHARAVGRVLHATRLTGLQVDAEAAIAGRIMERAVDLDAYRRQLANGDPVLDAVLARIEVGFVDKAIRVQRNFGSGFGL
;
A
#
# COMPACT_ATOMS: atom_id res chain seq x y z
N MET A 1 -1.93 -3.64 19.26
CA MET A 1 -2.35 -5.06 19.30
C MET A 1 -1.10 -5.92 19.16
N SER A 2 -0.76 -6.75 20.15
CA SER A 2 0.39 -7.67 20.07
C SER A 2 0.05 -8.81 19.09
N ASN A 3 0.83 -8.90 18.01
CA ASN A 3 0.60 -9.82 16.90
C ASN A 3 0.93 -11.27 17.33
N GLU A 4 0.25 -12.29 16.79
CA GLU A 4 0.48 -13.70 17.21
C GLU A 4 1.94 -14.15 17.01
N LEU A 5 2.60 -13.65 15.98
CA LEU A 5 4.04 -13.84 15.73
C LEU A 5 4.92 -13.31 16.88
N GLN A 6 4.52 -12.20 17.49
CA GLN A 6 5.22 -11.61 18.64
C GLN A 6 5.02 -12.47 19.90
N ARG A 7 3.83 -13.05 20.07
CA ARG A 7 3.54 -14.01 21.15
C ARG A 7 4.32 -15.33 21.00
N TRP A 8 4.49 -15.84 19.78
CA TRP A 8 5.32 -17.03 19.54
C TRP A 8 6.82 -16.77 19.71
N ALA A 9 7.25 -15.53 19.47
CA ALA A 9 8.61 -15.07 19.67
C ALA A 9 9.00 -14.90 21.15
N GLU A 10 8.03 -14.67 22.04
CA GLU A 10 8.23 -14.43 23.46
C GLU A 10 8.48 -15.75 24.21
N GLN A 11 9.64 -16.37 23.98
CA GLN A 11 10.21 -17.30 24.95
C GLN A 11 10.97 -16.50 26.02
N ARG A 12 10.68 -16.74 27.30
CA ARG A 12 11.44 -16.11 28.41
C ARG A 12 12.91 -16.56 28.31
N PRO A 13 13.85 -15.68 27.95
CA PRO A 13 15.24 -16.08 27.81
C PRO A 13 15.83 -16.42 29.17
N ALA A 14 16.72 -17.42 29.22
CA ALA A 14 17.54 -17.66 30.40
C ALA A 14 18.38 -16.42 30.74
N LEU A 15 18.74 -16.26 32.03
CA LEU A 15 19.57 -15.16 32.55
C LEU A 15 20.91 -15.01 31.78
N VAL A 16 21.43 -16.10 31.25
CA VAL A 16 22.54 -16.14 30.28
C VAL A 16 22.09 -16.91 29.05
N PRO A 17 21.91 -16.25 27.89
CA PRO A 17 21.42 -16.91 26.69
C PRO A 17 22.48 -17.83 26.08
N SER A 18 22.09 -19.08 25.83
CA SER A 18 22.83 -20.02 25.00
C SER A 18 23.04 -19.51 23.58
N ARG A 19 23.94 -20.14 22.84
CA ARG A 19 24.17 -19.82 21.43
C ARG A 19 22.91 -20.06 20.58
N ALA A 20 22.19 -21.15 20.86
CA ALA A 20 20.95 -21.50 20.17
C ALA A 20 19.85 -20.45 20.41
N GLU A 21 19.68 -19.97 21.65
CA GLU A 21 18.73 -18.90 21.96
C GLU A 21 19.06 -17.59 21.22
N ARG A 22 20.34 -17.24 21.11
CA ARG A 22 20.78 -16.06 20.34
C ARG A 22 20.52 -16.20 18.84
N GLU A 23 20.78 -17.37 18.27
CA GLU A 23 20.51 -17.65 16.85
C GLU A 23 19.00 -17.63 16.55
N HIS A 24 18.20 -18.21 17.44
CA HIS A 24 16.73 -18.18 17.36
C HIS A 24 16.20 -16.74 17.44
N ALA A 25 16.62 -15.96 18.45
CA ALA A 25 16.19 -14.57 18.60
C ALA A 25 16.53 -13.71 17.37
N ARG A 26 17.70 -13.93 16.75
CA ARG A 26 18.08 -13.26 15.49
C ARG A 26 17.18 -13.66 14.32
N ALA A 27 16.86 -14.96 14.19
CA ALA A 27 15.99 -15.44 13.13
C ALA A 27 14.57 -14.86 13.27
N VAL A 28 14.03 -14.89 14.48
CA VAL A 28 12.73 -14.30 14.82
C VAL A 28 12.71 -12.79 14.56
N GLY A 29 13.77 -12.08 14.98
CA GLY A 29 13.92 -10.65 14.71
C GLY A 29 13.85 -10.32 13.21
N ARG A 30 14.55 -11.09 12.37
CA ARG A 30 14.49 -10.92 10.91
C ARG A 30 13.07 -11.10 10.36
N VAL A 31 12.36 -12.14 10.81
CA VAL A 31 10.96 -12.39 10.38
C VAL A 31 10.06 -11.23 10.81
N LEU A 32 10.14 -10.80 12.07
CA LEU A 32 9.31 -9.70 12.57
C LEU A 32 9.58 -8.39 11.82
N HIS A 33 10.84 -8.07 11.53
CA HIS A 33 11.19 -6.89 10.75
C HIS A 33 10.67 -6.98 9.31
N ALA A 34 10.82 -8.13 8.66
CA ALA A 34 10.29 -8.36 7.31
C ALA A 34 8.76 -8.23 7.29
N THR A 35 8.04 -8.88 8.21
CA THR A 35 6.58 -8.78 8.31
C THR A 35 6.13 -7.34 8.53
N ARG A 36 6.79 -6.58 9.41
CA ARG A 36 6.46 -5.17 9.63
C ARG A 36 6.69 -4.32 8.39
N LEU A 37 7.80 -4.55 7.68
CA LEU A 37 8.09 -3.85 6.43
C LEU A 37 7.02 -4.14 5.38
N THR A 38 6.65 -5.41 5.19
CA THR A 38 5.58 -5.81 4.28
C THR A 38 4.23 -5.19 4.67
N GLY A 39 3.89 -5.17 5.97
CA GLY A 39 2.69 -4.49 6.44
C GLY A 39 2.67 -3.01 6.09
N LEU A 40 3.77 -2.29 6.33
CA LEU A 40 3.92 -0.89 5.95
C LEU A 40 3.80 -0.65 4.45
N GLN A 41 4.30 -1.58 3.63
CA GLN A 41 4.17 -1.50 2.17
C GLN A 41 2.70 -1.64 1.73
N VAL A 42 1.96 -2.58 2.33
CA VAL A 42 0.51 -2.76 2.07
C VAL A 42 -0.27 -1.51 2.50
N ASP A 43 0.02 -0.96 3.68
CA ASP A 43 -0.62 0.26 4.16
C ASP A 43 -0.35 1.45 3.22
N ALA A 44 0.88 1.58 2.73
CA ALA A 44 1.26 2.62 1.77
C ALA A 44 0.55 2.44 0.42
N GLU A 45 0.41 1.20 -0.05
CA GLU A 45 -0.33 0.89 -1.28
C GLU A 45 -1.82 1.24 -1.15
N ALA A 46 -2.43 0.88 -0.02
CA ALA A 46 -3.81 1.24 0.29
C ALA A 46 -4.01 2.76 0.35
N ALA A 47 -3.07 3.51 0.92
CA ALA A 47 -3.12 4.97 0.95
C ALA A 47 -3.04 5.58 -0.47
N ILE A 48 -2.20 5.04 -1.35
CA ILE A 48 -2.12 5.47 -2.75
C ILE A 48 -3.44 5.19 -3.47
N ALA A 49 -3.99 3.98 -3.32
CA ALA A 49 -5.27 3.63 -3.92
C ALA A 49 -6.41 4.55 -3.44
N GLY A 50 -6.47 4.82 -2.13
CA GLY A 50 -7.41 5.77 -1.52
C GLY A 50 -7.34 7.14 -2.18
N ARG A 51 -6.12 7.70 -2.28
CA ARG A 51 -5.91 9.00 -2.91
C ARG A 51 -6.28 9.03 -4.39
N ILE A 52 -6.06 7.95 -5.13
CA ILE A 52 -6.47 7.84 -6.54
C ILE A 52 -8.00 7.89 -6.64
N MET A 53 -8.71 7.17 -5.78
CA MET A 53 -10.18 7.17 -5.77
C MET A 53 -10.75 8.56 -5.44
N GLU A 54 -10.23 9.23 -4.41
CA GLU A 54 -10.63 10.61 -4.06
C GLU A 54 -10.45 11.55 -5.25
N ARG A 55 -9.29 11.48 -5.92
CA ARG A 55 -9.00 12.32 -7.09
C ARG A 55 -9.87 11.99 -8.29
N ALA A 56 -10.26 10.74 -8.49
CA ALA A 56 -11.20 10.36 -9.54
C ALA A 56 -12.59 10.97 -9.30
N VAL A 57 -13.08 10.93 -8.05
CA VAL A 57 -14.35 11.58 -7.67
C VAL A 57 -14.31 13.09 -7.90
N ASP A 58 -13.23 13.75 -7.49
CA ASP A 58 -13.05 15.19 -7.73
C ASP A 58 -13.07 15.53 -9.23
N LEU A 59 -12.41 14.70 -10.05
CA LEU A 59 -12.34 14.90 -11.50
C LEU A 59 -13.70 14.66 -12.17
N ASP A 60 -14.44 13.64 -11.77
CA ASP A 60 -15.80 13.40 -12.27
C ASP A 60 -16.72 14.58 -11.96
N ALA A 61 -16.69 15.08 -10.71
CA ALA A 61 -17.47 16.25 -10.32
C ALA A 61 -17.09 17.49 -11.14
N TYR A 62 -15.78 17.74 -11.31
CA TYR A 62 -15.29 18.86 -12.10
C TYR A 62 -15.63 18.74 -13.59
N ARG A 63 -15.53 17.53 -14.16
CA ARG A 63 -15.96 17.22 -15.53
C ARG A 63 -17.43 17.60 -15.73
N ARG A 64 -18.32 17.13 -14.85
CA ARG A 64 -19.76 17.42 -14.96
C ARG A 64 -20.05 18.92 -14.91
N GLN A 65 -19.32 19.66 -14.06
CA GLN A 65 -19.42 21.12 -13.99
C GLN A 65 -18.97 21.78 -15.30
N LEU A 66 -17.84 21.35 -15.88
CA LEU A 66 -17.31 21.88 -17.13
C LEU A 66 -18.20 21.57 -18.33
N ALA A 67 -18.75 20.35 -18.40
CA ALA A 67 -19.62 19.93 -19.47
C ALA A 67 -20.94 20.72 -19.48
N ASN A 68 -21.43 21.14 -18.30
CA ASN A 68 -22.64 21.95 -18.15
C ASN A 68 -23.85 21.42 -18.96
N GLY A 69 -23.98 20.10 -19.03
CA GLY A 69 -25.06 19.43 -19.77
C GLY A 69 -24.83 19.25 -21.27
N ASP A 70 -23.72 19.74 -21.84
CA ASP A 70 -23.34 19.46 -23.24
C ASP A 70 -22.81 18.02 -23.37
N PRO A 71 -23.53 17.10 -24.05
CA PRO A 71 -23.14 15.71 -24.14
C PRO A 71 -21.89 15.46 -25.00
N VAL A 72 -21.58 16.36 -25.94
CA VAL A 72 -20.39 16.25 -26.79
C VAL A 72 -19.16 16.63 -25.99
N LEU A 73 -19.22 17.76 -25.28
CA LEU A 73 -18.14 18.18 -24.39
C LEU A 73 -17.94 17.16 -23.26
N ASP A 74 -19.02 16.63 -22.71
CA ASP A 74 -18.97 15.61 -21.66
C ASP A 74 -18.19 14.36 -22.11
N ALA A 75 -18.47 13.87 -23.33
CA ALA A 75 -17.78 12.72 -23.90
C ALA A 75 -16.27 12.96 -24.10
N VAL A 76 -15.89 14.18 -24.51
CA VAL A 76 -14.48 14.56 -24.66
C VAL A 76 -13.77 14.58 -23.30
N LEU A 77 -14.37 15.22 -22.30
CA LEU A 77 -13.79 15.33 -20.96
C LEU A 77 -13.74 13.98 -20.24
N ALA A 78 -14.75 13.12 -20.42
CA ALA A 78 -14.75 11.77 -19.87
C ALA A 78 -13.57 10.94 -20.38
N ARG A 79 -13.17 11.12 -21.65
CA ARG A 79 -11.98 10.42 -22.20
C ARG A 79 -10.67 10.88 -21.56
N ILE A 80 -10.59 12.15 -21.15
CA ILE A 80 -9.45 12.69 -20.39
C ILE A 80 -9.42 12.09 -18.99
N GLU A 81 -10.58 12.03 -18.32
CA GLU A 81 -10.73 11.44 -17.00
C GLU A 81 -10.31 9.96 -16.99
N VAL A 82 -10.79 9.16 -17.95
CA VAL A 82 -10.37 7.75 -18.13
C VAL A 82 -8.85 7.65 -18.31
N GLY A 83 -8.25 8.52 -19.13
CA GLY A 83 -6.81 8.55 -19.34
C GLY A 83 -6.00 8.84 -18.06
N PHE A 84 -6.53 9.68 -17.17
CA PHE A 84 -5.96 9.90 -15.85
C PHE A 84 -6.04 8.64 -14.98
N VAL A 85 -7.21 8.01 -14.91
CA VAL A 85 -7.44 6.79 -14.11
C VAL A 85 -6.52 5.67 -14.57
N ASP A 86 -6.40 5.44 -15.87
CA ASP A 86 -5.50 4.43 -16.44
C ASP A 86 -4.03 4.68 -16.05
N LYS A 87 -3.59 5.95 -16.07
CA LYS A 87 -2.23 6.31 -15.67
C LYS A 87 -2.03 6.12 -14.17
N ALA A 88 -3.01 6.48 -13.35
CA ALA A 88 -2.97 6.33 -11.91
C ALA A 88 -2.92 4.84 -11.50
N ILE A 89 -3.72 3.99 -12.15
CA ILE A 89 -3.69 2.52 -11.95
C ILE A 89 -2.31 1.96 -12.29
N ARG A 90 -1.67 2.41 -13.38
CA ARG A 90 -0.30 1.98 -13.70
C ARG A 90 0.70 2.39 -12.62
N VAL A 91 0.56 3.59 -12.05
CA VAL A 91 1.42 4.04 -10.93
C VAL A 91 1.22 3.16 -9.71
N GLN A 92 -0.03 2.83 -9.35
CA GLN A 92 -0.32 1.95 -8.22
C GLN A 92 0.19 0.53 -8.45
N ARG A 93 0.01 -0.05 -9.65
CA ARG A 93 0.53 -1.39 -9.98
C ARG A 93 2.07 -1.48 -9.94
N ASN A 94 2.76 -0.38 -10.25
CA ASN A 94 4.22 -0.29 -10.19
C ASN A 94 4.72 0.14 -8.80
N PHE A 95 3.83 0.41 -7.85
CA PHE A 95 4.25 0.67 -6.48
C PHE A 95 4.87 -0.59 -5.88
N GLY A 96 6.08 -0.46 -5.34
CA GLY A 96 6.83 -1.62 -4.83
C GLY A 96 7.52 -2.49 -5.89
N SER A 97 7.27 -2.28 -7.20
CA SER A 97 7.95 -3.04 -8.27
C SER A 97 9.44 -2.70 -8.42
N GLY A 98 9.94 -1.70 -7.66
CA GLY A 98 11.36 -1.35 -7.54
C GLY A 98 12.12 -2.08 -6.42
N PHE A 99 11.51 -3.06 -5.75
CA PHE A 99 12.18 -3.95 -4.79
C PHE A 99 12.20 -5.41 -5.26
N GLY A 100 12.31 -5.61 -6.58
CA GLY A 100 12.72 -6.89 -7.15
C GLY A 100 14.23 -7.03 -7.04
N LEU A 101 14.68 -8.17 -6.49
CA LEU A 101 16.07 -8.62 -6.37
C LEU A 101 16.91 -8.40 -7.63
#